data_AF-A0A3E0DNL4-F1
#
_entry.id   AF-A0A3E0DNL4-F1
#
_cell.length_a   1.000
_cell.length_b   1.000
_cell.length_c   1.000
_cell.angle_alpha   90.00
_cell.angle_beta   90.00
_cell.angle_gamma   90.00
#
_symmetry.space_group_name_H-M   'P 1'
#
loop_
_entity.id
_entity.type
_entity.pdbx_description
1 polymer ?
#
loop_
_entity_poly.entity_id
_entity_poly.type
_entity_poly.pdbx_seq_one_letter_code
_entity_poly.pdbx_strand_id
1 'polypeptide(L)'
;MKSLFYNSLFQRIFLLLLGIILYFSVLDNWYSGYAGDDDWMVYENLQVFSLSLENIYGYFSSFYRGQYSPINTLTYGLIYHLFGINPLYFHGFSLILHLCNTLLVFELFRQLLNLLEGRVSELGVNVNSSTIAFVTALLFLVHPLQVESVAWISASKVLLYSCFFLSGLILYLWYLVALKKVFYYLTILLFVLAFGAKEQTVVFPLVLVLFDWYLNRDLKSKRVIIEKIPFLLLSLGFSILSMIAQQTGFSNRLENEYYPFVDRVFLASYALVEYLIKLIFPFKLSAWYKFPMEPGETLPSIYYFYPIIILFLGYYLWRFWVKRQYLIVFGSLFFIVNIMLTLHILPMARAALVADRYVYLGSIGIFLIMSAYLEISVIKNHLTLRRKLILSSFILYIIGLSGYTYWYIDQWNII
;
A
#
# COMPACT_ATOMS: atom_id res chain seq x y z
N MET A 1 11.92 16.35 -31.70
CA MET A 1 11.48 16.34 -30.29
C MET A 1 11.32 14.90 -29.83
N LYS A 2 12.30 14.34 -29.08
CA LYS A 2 11.99 13.16 -28.23
C LYS A 2 10.85 13.62 -27.30
N SER A 3 9.71 12.94 -27.34
CA SER A 3 8.49 13.41 -26.67
C SER A 3 8.77 13.72 -25.19
N LEU A 4 8.31 14.87 -24.69
CA LEU A 4 8.49 15.32 -23.30
C LEU A 4 8.08 14.24 -22.29
N PHE A 5 7.12 13.39 -22.65
CA PHE A 5 6.64 12.26 -21.85
C PHE A 5 7.67 11.14 -21.60
N TYR A 6 8.81 11.15 -22.28
CA TYR A 6 9.90 10.17 -22.05
C TYR A 6 11.02 10.70 -21.16
N ASN A 7 10.97 11.97 -20.78
CA ASN A 7 11.97 12.55 -19.90
C ASN A 7 11.60 12.25 -18.44
N SER A 8 12.41 11.43 -17.78
CA SER A 8 12.18 11.03 -16.38
C SER A 8 12.18 12.21 -15.41
N LEU A 9 12.92 13.29 -15.70
CA LEU A 9 12.87 14.51 -14.89
C LEU A 9 11.51 15.20 -15.02
N PHE A 10 10.98 15.32 -16.25
CA PHE A 10 9.66 15.89 -16.50
C PHE A 10 8.56 15.08 -15.82
N GLN A 11 8.60 13.75 -15.94
CA GLN A 11 7.64 12.85 -15.29
C GLN A 11 7.61 13.02 -13.77
N ARG A 12 8.78 13.12 -13.12
CA ARG A 12 8.86 13.36 -11.67
C ARG A 12 8.30 14.72 -11.29
N ILE A 13 8.66 15.78 -12.01
CA ILE A 13 8.15 17.14 -11.75
C ILE A 13 6.63 17.17 -11.94
N PHE A 14 6.11 16.53 -12.99
CA PHE A 14 4.68 16.44 -13.24
C PHE A 14 3.93 15.76 -12.08
N LEU A 15 4.42 14.59 -11.63
CA LEU A 15 3.83 13.87 -10.49
C LEU A 15 3.84 14.72 -9.22
N LEU A 16 4.94 15.42 -8.94
CA LEU A 16 5.05 16.30 -7.77
C LEU A 16 4.07 17.47 -7.84
N LEU A 17 4.05 18.20 -8.95
CA LEU A 17 3.17 19.37 -9.10
C LEU A 17 1.70 18.97 -9.06
N LEU A 18 1.32 17.89 -9.77
CA LEU A 18 -0.04 17.39 -9.74
C LEU A 18 -0.44 16.94 -8.33
N GLY A 19 0.45 16.22 -7.63
CA GLY A 19 0.20 15.75 -6.28
C GLY A 19 0.02 16.90 -5.28
N ILE A 20 0.86 17.93 -5.36
CA ILE A 20 0.70 19.14 -4.56
C ILE A 20 -0.65 19.78 -4.85
N ILE A 21 -1.04 19.95 -6.11
CA ILE A 21 -2.33 20.56 -6.49
C ILE A 21 -3.51 19.75 -5.95
N LEU A 22 -3.49 18.42 -6.08
CA LEU A 22 -4.62 17.57 -5.69
C LEU A 22 -4.81 17.46 -4.18
N TYR A 23 -3.72 17.41 -3.42
CA TYR A 23 -3.75 17.19 -1.97
C TYR A 23 -3.50 18.46 -1.16
N PHE A 24 -3.42 19.63 -1.81
CA PHE A 24 -3.15 20.89 -1.11
C PHE A 24 -4.17 21.16 0.01
N SER A 25 -5.45 20.86 -0.23
CA SER A 25 -6.53 21.08 0.74
C SER A 25 -6.35 20.26 2.02
N VAL A 26 -5.59 19.15 2.00
CA VAL A 26 -5.28 18.36 3.20
C VAL A 26 -4.57 19.20 4.28
N LEU A 27 -3.85 20.27 3.89
CA LEU A 27 -3.15 21.13 4.84
C LEU A 27 -4.10 22.01 5.66
N ASP A 28 -5.28 22.29 5.11
CA ASP A 28 -6.33 23.06 5.78
C ASP A 28 -7.23 22.16 6.64
N ASN A 29 -6.96 20.84 6.64
CA ASN A 29 -7.74 19.91 7.43
C ASN A 29 -7.56 20.19 8.92
N TRP A 30 -8.66 20.51 9.58
CA TRP A 30 -8.72 20.49 11.04
C TRP A 30 -8.69 19.03 11.51
N TYR A 31 -8.41 18.82 12.79
CA TYR A 31 -8.41 17.47 13.35
C TYR A 31 -9.71 16.76 12.97
N SER A 32 -9.58 15.65 12.26
CA SER A 32 -10.66 14.70 12.17
C SER A 32 -10.87 14.16 13.58
N GLY A 33 -11.88 14.67 14.29
CA GLY A 33 -12.31 14.14 15.60
C GLY A 33 -12.82 12.69 15.52
N TYR A 34 -12.74 12.10 14.33
CA TYR A 34 -13.12 10.75 14.02
C TYR A 34 -12.57 9.73 15.02
N ALA A 35 -13.51 9.17 15.80
CA ALA A 35 -13.33 8.15 16.83
C ALA A 35 -12.37 8.52 18.00
N GLY A 36 -11.89 9.76 18.08
CA GLY A 36 -10.84 10.15 19.03
C GLY A 36 -9.51 9.42 18.80
N ASP A 37 -9.29 8.88 17.59
CA ASP A 37 -8.08 8.11 17.28
C ASP A 37 -6.84 9.01 17.22
N ASP A 38 -6.99 10.17 16.59
CA ASP A 38 -5.98 11.23 16.62
C ASP A 38 -5.76 11.72 18.06
N ASP A 39 -6.83 11.78 18.87
CA ASP A 39 -6.73 12.18 20.27
C ASP A 39 -5.80 11.24 21.05
N TRP A 40 -6.03 9.93 21.05
CA TRP A 40 -5.15 9.05 21.82
C TRP A 40 -3.74 8.89 21.22
N MET A 41 -3.60 8.90 19.89
CA MET A 41 -2.29 8.73 19.26
C MET A 41 -1.42 9.98 19.28
N VAL A 42 -1.99 11.18 19.33
CA VAL A 42 -1.26 12.45 19.23
C VAL A 42 -1.49 13.39 20.43
N TYR A 43 -2.69 13.44 21.03
CA TYR A 43 -3.04 14.46 22.04
C TYR A 43 -3.00 13.94 23.49
N GLU A 44 -3.53 12.76 23.75
CA GLU A 44 -3.48 12.14 25.09
C GLU A 44 -2.08 11.65 25.45
N ASN A 45 -1.20 11.55 24.44
CA ASN A 45 0.18 11.10 24.56
C ASN A 45 1.19 12.25 24.66
N LEU A 46 0.77 13.46 25.04
CA LEU A 46 1.63 14.65 25.07
C LEU A 46 2.87 14.51 25.97
N GLN A 47 2.82 13.71 27.03
CA GLN A 47 3.99 13.40 27.86
C GLN A 47 5.01 12.48 27.15
N VAL A 48 4.57 11.74 26.13
CA VAL A 48 5.38 10.82 25.34
C VAL A 48 6.19 11.55 24.29
N PHE A 49 5.76 12.70 23.74
CA PHE A 49 6.48 13.37 22.63
C PHE A 49 7.73 14.19 22.97
N SER A 50 8.19 14.22 24.23
CA SER A 50 9.52 14.75 24.52
C SER A 50 10.61 13.86 23.90
N LEU A 51 11.65 14.46 23.31
CA LEU A 51 12.79 13.72 22.73
C LEU A 51 13.87 13.41 23.78
N SER A 52 13.48 13.24 25.05
CA SER A 52 14.39 12.78 26.10
C SER A 52 14.82 11.33 25.82
N LEU A 53 16.01 10.93 26.32
CA LEU A 53 16.48 9.55 26.18
C LEU A 53 15.50 8.54 26.81
N GLU A 54 14.85 8.93 27.91
CA GLU A 54 13.83 8.12 28.59
C GLU A 54 12.62 7.88 27.69
N ASN A 55 12.09 8.93 27.05
CA ASN A 55 10.95 8.81 26.16
C ASN A 55 11.29 8.01 24.90
N ILE A 56 12.46 8.27 24.30
CA ILE A 56 12.92 7.50 23.14
C ILE A 56 13.03 6.02 23.51
N TYR A 57 13.63 5.70 24.66
CA TYR A 57 13.65 4.32 25.16
C TYR A 57 12.23 3.76 25.34
N GLY A 58 11.32 4.55 25.90
CA GLY A 58 9.90 4.23 26.04
C GLY A 58 9.22 3.85 24.73
N TYR A 59 9.52 4.56 23.63
CA TYR A 59 8.92 4.27 22.32
C TYR A 59 9.22 2.85 21.84
N PHE A 60 10.46 2.38 22.06
CA PHE A 60 10.94 1.08 21.59
C PHE A 60 10.74 -0.05 22.60
N SER A 61 10.37 0.26 23.85
CA SER A 61 10.23 -0.73 24.93
C SER A 61 8.79 -0.97 25.39
N SER A 62 7.83 -0.17 24.94
CA SER A 62 6.42 -0.25 25.36
C SER A 62 5.46 -0.50 24.20
N PHE A 63 4.27 -1.02 24.54
CA PHE A 63 3.13 -1.10 23.63
C PHE A 63 2.10 -0.06 24.04
N TYR A 64 1.44 0.56 23.06
CA TYR A 64 0.42 1.58 23.33
C TYR A 64 -0.89 1.19 22.66
N ARG A 65 -1.95 1.01 23.48
CA ARG A 65 -3.28 0.48 23.08
C ARG A 65 -3.19 -0.70 22.11
N GLY A 66 -2.27 -1.62 22.40
CA GLY A 66 -2.10 -2.87 21.68
C GLY A 66 -1.42 -2.78 20.32
N GLN A 67 -0.80 -1.63 20.04
CA GLN A 67 0.00 -1.40 18.85
C GLN A 67 1.47 -1.21 19.22
N TYR A 68 2.35 -1.69 18.34
CA TYR A 68 3.79 -1.46 18.40
C TYR A 68 4.20 -0.71 17.13
N SER A 69 4.39 0.61 17.24
CA SER A 69 4.78 1.47 16.12
C SER A 69 5.80 2.54 16.55
N PRO A 70 6.96 2.15 17.11
CA PRO A 70 7.96 3.07 17.67
C PRO A 70 8.44 4.13 16.69
N ILE A 71 8.61 3.79 15.42
CA ILE A 71 9.11 4.71 14.39
C ILE A 71 8.03 5.74 14.04
N ASN A 72 6.75 5.34 14.04
CA ASN A 72 5.65 6.28 13.88
C ASN A 72 5.55 7.23 15.08
N THR A 73 5.66 6.70 16.30
CA THR A 73 5.66 7.50 17.54
C THR A 73 6.83 8.49 17.58
N LEU A 74 8.03 8.05 17.21
CA LEU A 74 9.20 8.91 17.08
C LEU A 74 8.99 10.03 16.04
N THR A 75 8.34 9.70 14.93
CA THR A 75 8.01 10.70 13.89
C THR A 75 7.06 11.77 14.41
N TYR A 76 6.00 11.38 15.13
CA TYR A 76 5.13 12.34 15.79
C TYR A 76 5.87 13.17 16.83
N GLY A 77 6.78 12.57 17.61
CA GLY A 77 7.62 13.28 18.58
C GLY A 77 8.51 14.33 17.93
N LEU A 78 9.10 14.02 16.78
CA LEU A 78 9.92 14.95 16.00
C LEU A 78 9.09 16.12 15.46
N ILE A 79 7.91 15.84 14.90
CA ILE A 79 7.00 16.89 14.40
C ILE A 79 6.58 17.80 15.55
N TYR A 80 6.14 17.22 16.67
CA TYR A 80 5.73 17.95 17.85
C TYR A 80 6.86 18.79 18.44
N HIS A 81 8.08 18.26 18.54
CA HIS A 81 9.22 19.00 19.08
C HIS A 81 9.58 20.23 18.22
N LEU A 82 9.44 20.14 16.90
CA LEU A 82 9.80 21.21 15.97
C LEU A 82 8.68 22.25 15.79
N PHE A 83 7.43 21.81 15.80
CA PHE A 83 6.29 22.62 15.35
C PHE A 83 5.14 22.70 16.36
N GLY A 84 5.27 22.03 17.51
CA GLY A 84 4.19 21.88 18.47
C GLY A 84 3.03 21.06 17.91
N ILE A 85 1.86 21.22 18.52
CA ILE A 85 0.68 20.41 18.24
C ILE A 85 -0.19 20.99 17.12
N ASN A 86 0.42 21.36 15.99
CA ASN A 86 -0.28 22.01 14.88
C ASN A 86 -0.54 21.02 13.72
N PRO A 87 -1.82 20.73 13.36
CA PRO A 87 -2.21 19.69 12.41
C PRO A 87 -1.64 19.92 11.02
N LEU A 88 -1.42 21.18 10.63
CA LEU A 88 -0.81 21.55 9.36
C LEU A 88 0.50 20.82 9.13
N TYR A 89 1.33 20.63 10.15
CA TYR A 89 2.62 19.96 10.01
C TYR A 89 2.51 18.43 9.98
N PHE A 90 1.51 17.84 10.65
CA PHE A 90 1.24 16.41 10.59
C PHE A 90 0.64 16.01 9.23
N HIS A 91 -0.30 16.80 8.71
CA HIS A 91 -0.82 16.68 7.36
C HIS A 91 0.24 16.96 6.30
N GLY A 92 1.05 18.01 6.49
CA GLY A 92 2.16 18.34 5.61
C GLY A 92 3.19 17.21 5.51
N PHE A 93 3.52 16.58 6.62
CA PHE A 93 4.38 15.40 6.62
C PHE A 93 3.75 14.20 5.89
N SER A 94 2.44 13.98 6.07
CA SER A 94 1.69 12.94 5.34
C SER A 94 1.69 13.20 3.83
N LEU A 95 1.45 14.43 3.39
CA LEU A 95 1.53 14.82 1.99
C LEU A 95 2.94 14.58 1.42
N ILE A 96 4.00 15.01 2.13
CA ILE A 96 5.39 14.77 1.71
C ILE A 96 5.63 13.27 1.53
N LEU A 97 5.21 12.44 2.50
CA LEU A 97 5.37 10.99 2.38
C LEU A 97 4.58 10.41 1.21
N HIS A 98 3.37 10.90 0.91
CA HIS A 98 2.59 10.45 -0.24
C HIS A 98 3.28 10.78 -1.58
N LEU A 99 3.84 11.99 -1.70
CA LEU A 99 4.62 12.41 -2.86
C LEU A 99 5.90 11.57 -3.00
N CYS A 100 6.63 11.35 -1.90
CA CYS A 100 7.80 10.47 -1.88
C CYS A 100 7.42 9.05 -2.31
N ASN A 101 6.35 8.48 -1.76
CA ASN A 101 5.84 7.16 -2.14
C ASN A 101 5.48 7.10 -3.62
N THR A 102 4.83 8.12 -4.17
CA THR A 102 4.51 8.21 -5.60
C THR A 102 5.77 8.14 -6.47
N LEU A 103 6.81 8.89 -6.10
CA LEU A 103 8.10 8.84 -6.79
C LEU A 103 8.79 7.49 -6.63
N LEU A 104 8.72 6.87 -5.44
CA LEU A 104 9.27 5.54 -5.20
C LEU A 104 8.54 4.47 -6.01
N VAL A 105 7.22 4.56 -6.19
CA VAL A 105 6.45 3.66 -7.08
C VAL A 105 6.93 3.81 -8.52
N PHE A 106 7.10 5.05 -8.99
CA PHE A 106 7.65 5.33 -10.32
C PHE A 106 9.04 4.69 -10.48
N GLU A 107 9.96 4.93 -9.54
CA GLU A 107 11.33 4.41 -9.62
C GLU A 107 11.40 2.89 -9.49
N LEU A 108 10.62 2.30 -8.60
CA LEU A 108 10.55 0.85 -8.38
C LEU A 108 10.17 0.13 -9.68
N PHE A 109 9.09 0.56 -10.32
CA PHE A 109 8.63 -0.10 -11.55
C PHE A 109 9.49 0.26 -12.76
N ARG A 110 10.01 1.48 -12.84
CA ARG A 110 11.00 1.84 -13.87
C ARG A 110 12.22 0.93 -13.78
N GLN A 111 12.75 0.73 -12.58
CA GLN A 111 13.88 -0.16 -12.37
C GLN A 111 13.53 -1.63 -12.64
N LEU A 112 12.43 -2.14 -12.07
CA LEU A 112 12.00 -3.53 -12.26
C LEU A 112 11.79 -3.86 -13.73
N LEU A 113 11.08 -3.00 -14.47
CA LEU A 113 10.80 -3.21 -15.89
C LEU A 113 12.07 -3.12 -16.74
N ASN A 114 13.00 -2.20 -16.44
CA ASN A 114 14.29 -2.13 -17.13
C ASN A 114 15.14 -3.40 -16.90
N LEU A 115 15.06 -4.02 -15.72
CA LEU A 115 15.74 -5.31 -15.47
C LEU A 115 15.10 -6.47 -16.24
N LEU A 116 13.87 -6.29 -16.68
CA LEU A 116 13.12 -7.23 -17.51
C LEU A 116 13.24 -6.90 -19.00
N GLU A 117 13.83 -5.77 -19.42
CA GLU A 117 14.04 -5.45 -20.84
C GLU A 117 14.96 -6.50 -21.47
N GLY A 118 14.39 -7.30 -22.39
CA GLY A 118 14.92 -8.57 -22.90
C GLY A 118 14.00 -9.77 -22.66
N ARG A 119 13.11 -9.68 -21.66
CA ARG A 119 12.09 -10.67 -21.26
C ARG A 119 10.64 -10.16 -21.30
N VAL A 120 10.41 -8.88 -21.58
CA VAL A 120 9.06 -8.36 -21.91
C VAL A 120 8.57 -8.85 -23.30
N SER A 121 9.02 -10.03 -23.73
CA SER A 121 8.51 -10.77 -24.88
C SER A 121 7.11 -11.34 -24.62
N GLU A 122 6.73 -11.53 -23.35
CA GLU A 122 5.41 -12.05 -22.95
C GLU A 122 4.24 -11.13 -23.31
N LEU A 123 4.48 -9.82 -23.38
CA LEU A 123 3.45 -8.86 -23.78
C LEU A 123 3.25 -8.83 -25.31
N GLY A 124 4.12 -9.51 -26.07
CA GLY A 124 4.05 -9.65 -27.52
C GLY A 124 4.23 -8.35 -28.31
N VAL A 125 4.60 -7.26 -27.64
CA VAL A 125 4.86 -5.94 -28.23
C VAL A 125 6.00 -5.24 -27.49
N ASN A 126 6.74 -4.38 -28.19
CA ASN A 126 7.80 -3.56 -27.58
C ASN A 126 7.15 -2.42 -26.77
N VAL A 127 6.93 -2.65 -25.48
CA VAL A 127 6.34 -1.67 -24.56
C VAL A 127 7.38 -0.70 -24.03
N ASN A 128 6.96 0.51 -23.68
CA ASN A 128 7.84 1.47 -23.02
C ASN A 128 7.77 1.31 -21.48
N SER A 129 8.83 0.78 -20.89
CA SER A 129 8.98 0.60 -19.44
C SER A 129 8.75 1.88 -18.63
N SER A 130 9.23 3.03 -19.16
CA SER A 130 9.06 4.34 -18.52
C SER A 130 7.60 4.79 -18.53
N THR A 131 6.88 4.56 -19.63
CA THR A 131 5.45 4.90 -19.72
C THR A 131 4.63 4.06 -18.73
N ILE A 132 4.86 2.75 -18.66
CA ILE A 132 4.14 1.87 -17.72
C ILE A 132 4.41 2.32 -16.27
N ALA A 133 5.67 2.57 -15.91
CA ALA A 133 6.02 3.04 -14.58
C ALA A 133 5.38 4.40 -14.24
N PHE A 134 5.39 5.34 -15.18
CA PHE A 134 4.76 6.66 -15.01
C PHE A 134 3.25 6.57 -14.83
N VAL A 135 2.56 5.80 -15.69
CA VAL A 135 1.10 5.62 -15.57
C VAL A 135 0.74 4.89 -14.27
N THR A 136 1.58 3.95 -13.82
CA THR A 136 1.36 3.25 -12.54
C THR A 136 1.44 4.22 -11.36
N ALA A 137 2.46 5.08 -11.34
CA ALA A 137 2.61 6.11 -10.32
C ALA A 137 1.52 7.20 -10.40
N LEU A 138 1.09 7.56 -11.62
CA LEU A 138 0.01 8.51 -11.83
C LEU A 138 -1.31 7.97 -11.29
N LEU A 139 -1.66 6.72 -11.62
CA LEU A 139 -2.83 6.05 -11.05
C LEU A 139 -2.75 6.02 -9.53
N PHE A 140 -1.61 5.62 -8.97
CA PHE A 140 -1.40 5.63 -7.53
C PHE A 140 -1.64 7.01 -6.91
N LEU A 141 -1.06 8.06 -7.48
CA LEU A 141 -1.18 9.44 -6.98
C LEU A 141 -2.64 9.94 -6.99
N VAL A 142 -3.36 9.75 -8.09
CA VAL A 142 -4.68 10.38 -8.29
C VAL A 142 -5.83 9.56 -7.74
N HIS A 143 -5.59 8.34 -7.24
CA HIS A 143 -6.67 7.43 -6.86
C HIS A 143 -7.27 7.79 -5.49
N PRO A 144 -8.61 7.93 -5.37
CA PRO A 144 -9.24 8.41 -4.14
C PRO A 144 -9.10 7.47 -2.94
N LEU A 145 -8.85 6.18 -3.17
CA LEU A 145 -8.47 5.23 -2.11
C LEU A 145 -7.20 5.62 -1.33
N GLN A 146 -6.33 6.46 -1.89
CA GLN A 146 -5.15 6.92 -1.15
C GLN A 146 -5.48 8.02 -0.13
N VAL A 147 -6.61 8.72 -0.30
CA VAL A 147 -6.97 9.91 0.50
C VAL A 147 -6.98 9.60 1.98
N GLU A 148 -7.59 8.49 2.41
CA GLU A 148 -7.65 8.13 3.83
C GLU A 148 -6.25 8.10 4.47
N SER A 149 -5.26 7.53 3.78
CA SER A 149 -3.89 7.46 4.31
C SER A 149 -3.20 8.82 4.42
N VAL A 150 -3.63 9.82 3.63
CA VAL A 150 -3.03 11.15 3.55
C VAL A 150 -3.76 12.17 4.42
N ALA A 151 -5.09 12.12 4.40
CA ALA A 151 -5.96 13.06 5.08
C ALA A 151 -6.14 12.73 6.57
N TRP A 152 -6.01 11.47 6.99
CA TRP A 152 -6.16 11.09 8.41
C TRP A 152 -4.80 10.94 9.10
N ILE A 153 -4.53 11.75 10.13
CA ILE A 153 -3.22 11.82 10.79
C ILE A 153 -2.82 10.44 11.34
N SER A 154 -3.74 9.75 12.01
CA SER A 154 -3.54 8.41 12.54
C SER A 154 -3.18 7.36 11.49
N ALA A 155 -3.59 7.56 10.24
CA ALA A 155 -3.22 6.69 9.13
C ALA A 155 -1.82 6.95 8.58
N SER A 156 -1.11 8.01 8.99
CA SER A 156 0.22 8.37 8.45
C SER A 156 1.26 7.26 8.58
N LYS A 157 1.10 6.35 9.56
CA LYS A 157 1.91 5.12 9.69
C LYS A 157 1.91 4.29 8.40
N VAL A 158 0.79 4.29 7.65
CA VAL A 158 0.64 3.66 6.33
C VAL A 158 1.62 4.25 5.32
N LEU A 159 1.68 5.57 5.27
CA LEU A 159 2.57 6.30 4.37
C LEU A 159 4.04 6.06 4.72
N LEU A 160 4.35 6.10 6.02
CA LEU A 160 5.70 5.98 6.53
C LEU A 160 6.27 4.56 6.30
N TYR A 161 5.51 3.52 6.66
CA TYR A 161 5.97 2.15 6.39
C TYR A 161 6.10 1.92 4.88
N SER A 162 5.17 2.43 4.07
CA SER A 162 5.24 2.28 2.61
C SER A 162 6.50 2.93 2.03
N CYS A 163 6.93 4.07 2.57
CA CYS A 163 8.14 4.77 2.11
C CYS A 163 9.39 3.92 2.36
N PHE A 164 9.52 3.37 3.57
CA PHE A 164 10.62 2.46 3.90
C PHE A 164 10.53 1.13 3.12
N PHE A 165 9.32 0.57 2.96
CA PHE A 165 9.08 -0.66 2.21
C PHE A 165 9.50 -0.51 0.75
N LEU A 166 9.00 0.51 0.04
CA LEU A 166 9.32 0.78 -1.35
C LEU A 166 10.82 1.09 -1.54
N SER A 167 11.40 1.90 -0.65
CA SER A 167 12.85 2.17 -0.66
C SER A 167 13.66 0.89 -0.47
N GLY A 168 13.22 0.01 0.43
CA GLY A 168 13.83 -1.31 0.65
C GLY A 168 13.78 -2.18 -0.61
N LEU A 169 12.65 -2.21 -1.33
CA LEU A 169 12.55 -2.93 -2.59
C LEU A 169 13.47 -2.36 -3.67
N ILE A 170 13.58 -1.04 -3.78
CA ILE A 170 14.51 -0.40 -4.72
C ILE A 170 15.96 -0.76 -4.38
N LEU A 171 16.38 -0.65 -3.12
CA LEU A 171 17.72 -1.05 -2.71
C LEU A 171 17.96 -2.55 -2.90
N TYR A 172 16.93 -3.38 -2.74
CA TYR A 172 17.02 -4.79 -3.06
C TYR A 172 17.31 -5.03 -4.55
N LEU A 173 16.63 -4.31 -5.45
CA LEU A 173 16.93 -4.36 -6.89
C LEU A 173 18.36 -3.88 -7.18
N TRP A 174 18.85 -2.84 -6.50
CA TRP A 174 20.23 -2.37 -6.64
C TRP A 174 21.24 -3.40 -6.16
N TYR A 175 20.93 -4.11 -5.07
CA TYR A 175 21.72 -5.24 -4.60
C TYR A 175 21.80 -6.33 -5.66
N LEU A 176 20.70 -6.67 -6.32
CA LEU A 176 20.67 -7.70 -7.36
C LEU A 176 21.53 -7.36 -8.58
N VAL A 177 21.60 -6.07 -8.94
CA VAL A 177 22.40 -5.60 -10.09
C VAL A 177 23.86 -5.42 -9.73
N ALA A 178 24.14 -4.67 -8.67
CA ALA A 178 25.50 -4.25 -8.32
C ALA A 178 26.23 -5.30 -7.47
N LEU A 179 25.51 -6.26 -6.87
CA LEU A 179 26.01 -7.26 -5.91
C LEU A 179 26.76 -6.67 -4.71
N LYS A 180 26.57 -5.38 -4.43
CA LYS A 180 27.18 -4.68 -3.28
C LYS A 180 26.39 -4.95 -2.02
N LYS A 181 27.04 -5.55 -1.01
CA LYS A 181 26.41 -5.91 0.28
C LYS A 181 25.79 -4.71 1.03
N VAL A 182 26.27 -3.49 0.79
CA VAL A 182 25.69 -2.28 1.40
C VAL A 182 24.19 -2.15 1.10
N PHE A 183 23.76 -2.41 -0.14
CA PHE A 183 22.35 -2.32 -0.51
C PHE A 183 21.50 -3.40 0.16
N TYR A 184 22.06 -4.59 0.35
CA TYR A 184 21.41 -5.67 1.10
C TYR A 184 21.20 -5.30 2.58
N TYR A 185 22.24 -4.79 3.25
CA TYR A 185 22.12 -4.38 4.65
C TYR A 185 21.20 -3.16 4.84
N LEU A 186 21.22 -2.21 3.91
CA LEU A 186 20.27 -1.11 3.90
C LEU A 186 18.83 -1.58 3.65
N THR A 187 18.63 -2.63 2.85
CA THR A 187 17.31 -3.26 2.67
C THR A 187 16.81 -3.85 4.00
N ILE A 188 17.68 -4.52 4.76
CA ILE A 188 17.33 -5.04 6.10
C ILE A 188 16.98 -3.89 7.05
N LEU A 189 17.81 -2.83 7.09
CA LEU A 189 17.55 -1.66 7.92
C LEU A 189 16.18 -1.03 7.60
N LEU A 190 15.89 -0.80 6.32
CA LEU A 190 14.60 -0.24 5.90
C LEU A 190 13.43 -1.17 6.22
N PHE A 191 13.61 -2.49 6.14
CA PHE A 191 12.60 -3.46 6.58
C PHE A 191 12.30 -3.33 8.09
N VAL A 192 13.33 -3.20 8.93
CA VAL A 192 13.16 -2.98 10.38
C VAL A 192 12.46 -1.65 10.66
N LEU A 193 12.85 -0.57 9.97
CA LEU A 193 12.21 0.74 10.11
C LEU A 193 10.74 0.73 9.64
N ALA A 194 10.46 0.05 8.53
CA ALA A 194 9.10 -0.14 8.03
C ALA A 194 8.23 -0.90 9.04
N PHE A 195 8.74 -1.98 9.64
CA PHE A 195 8.02 -2.69 10.69
C PHE A 195 7.78 -1.81 11.91
N GLY A 196 8.79 -1.04 12.34
CA GLY A 196 8.65 -0.10 13.43
C GLY A 196 7.66 1.04 13.15
N ALA A 197 7.32 1.31 11.89
CA ALA A 197 6.22 2.21 11.53
C ALA A 197 4.87 1.49 11.55
N LYS A 198 4.80 0.29 10.95
CA LYS A 198 3.58 -0.53 10.90
C LYS A 198 3.86 -2.02 10.78
N GLU A 199 3.14 -2.82 11.55
CA GLU A 199 3.25 -4.27 11.63
C GLU A 199 2.94 -5.00 10.32
N GLN A 200 2.16 -4.40 9.42
CA GLN A 200 1.82 -4.95 8.11
C GLN A 200 3.06 -5.30 7.26
N THR A 201 4.21 -4.69 7.58
CA THR A 201 5.49 -4.93 6.91
C THR A 201 5.96 -6.39 7.02
N VAL A 202 5.48 -7.22 7.96
CA VAL A 202 5.93 -8.63 8.10
C VAL A 202 5.81 -9.47 6.81
N VAL A 203 5.01 -9.02 5.83
CA VAL A 203 4.89 -9.63 4.50
C VAL A 203 6.07 -9.34 3.54
N PHE A 204 6.97 -8.42 3.88
CA PHE A 204 8.12 -8.00 3.07
C PHE A 204 8.97 -9.16 2.50
N PRO A 205 9.38 -10.20 3.28
CA PRO A 205 10.11 -11.34 2.71
C PRO A 205 9.35 -12.08 1.61
N LEU A 206 8.02 -12.17 1.70
CA LEU A 206 7.21 -12.78 0.65
C LEU A 206 7.23 -11.94 -0.63
N VAL A 207 7.20 -10.61 -0.49
CA VAL A 207 7.35 -9.70 -1.63
C VAL A 207 8.76 -9.80 -2.23
N LEU A 208 9.81 -9.93 -1.42
CA LEU A 208 11.16 -10.16 -1.94
C LEU A 208 11.25 -11.46 -2.77
N VAL A 209 10.63 -12.55 -2.30
CA VAL A 209 10.56 -13.81 -3.05
C VAL A 209 9.75 -13.65 -4.34
N LEU A 210 8.66 -12.86 -4.31
CA LEU A 210 7.86 -12.54 -5.50
C LEU A 210 8.69 -11.78 -6.55
N PHE A 211 9.52 -10.82 -6.13
CA PHE A 211 10.45 -10.12 -7.01
C PHE A 211 11.52 -11.06 -7.59
N ASP A 212 12.10 -11.93 -6.77
CA ASP A 212 13.07 -12.93 -7.23
C ASP A 212 12.47 -13.89 -8.25
N TRP A 213 11.23 -14.34 -8.02
CA TRP A 213 10.46 -15.15 -8.95
C TRP A 213 10.25 -14.44 -10.28
N TYR A 214 9.80 -13.18 -10.25
CA TYR A 214 9.49 -12.43 -11.47
C TYR A 214 10.75 -12.06 -12.26
N LEU A 215 11.87 -11.82 -11.58
CA LEU A 215 13.20 -11.66 -12.17
C LEU A 215 13.83 -13.00 -12.60
N ASN A 216 13.11 -14.12 -12.48
CA ASN A 216 13.52 -15.47 -12.85
C ASN A 216 14.86 -15.89 -12.20
N ARG A 217 15.03 -15.55 -10.93
CA ARG A 217 16.11 -16.10 -10.10
C ARG A 217 15.73 -17.53 -9.69
N ASP A 218 16.74 -18.39 -9.55
CA ASP A 218 16.52 -19.74 -9.05
C ASP A 218 16.22 -19.71 -7.55
N LEU A 219 14.94 -19.79 -7.20
CA LEU A 219 14.46 -19.81 -5.81
C LEU A 219 14.98 -21.00 -5.00
N LYS A 220 15.44 -22.08 -5.64
CA LYS A 220 16.00 -23.26 -4.98
C LYS A 220 17.49 -23.12 -4.70
N SER A 221 18.13 -22.09 -5.26
CA SER A 221 19.55 -21.84 -5.04
C SER A 221 19.83 -21.56 -3.56
N LYS A 222 20.84 -22.22 -3.00
CA LYS A 222 21.32 -21.97 -1.63
C LYS A 222 21.56 -20.47 -1.39
N ARG A 223 22.07 -19.76 -2.40
CA ARG A 223 22.33 -18.32 -2.31
C ARG A 223 21.04 -17.52 -2.07
N VAL A 224 20.01 -17.74 -2.89
CA VAL A 224 18.72 -17.02 -2.76
C VAL A 224 18.06 -17.32 -1.42
N ILE A 225 18.10 -18.59 -0.98
CA ILE A 225 17.55 -19.00 0.31
C ILE A 225 18.28 -18.30 1.47
N ILE A 226 19.63 -18.34 1.49
CA ILE A 226 20.43 -17.70 2.54
C ILE A 226 20.21 -16.19 2.60
N GLU A 227 20.06 -15.52 1.45
CA GLU A 227 19.71 -14.10 1.37
C GLU A 227 18.35 -13.78 2.02
N LYS A 228 17.42 -14.74 2.16
CA LYS A 228 16.09 -14.51 2.77
C LYS A 228 15.99 -14.86 4.24
N ILE A 229 16.89 -15.68 4.77
CA ILE A 229 16.85 -16.14 6.17
C ILE A 229 16.75 -14.95 7.15
N PRO A 230 17.57 -13.89 7.06
CA PRO A 230 17.45 -12.77 7.99
C PRO A 230 16.10 -12.07 7.94
N PHE A 231 15.52 -11.88 6.74
CA PHE A 231 14.20 -11.27 6.59
C PHE A 231 13.08 -12.15 7.16
N LEU A 232 13.16 -13.47 6.97
CA LEU A 232 12.19 -14.42 7.51
C LEU A 232 12.25 -14.50 9.04
N LEU A 233 13.45 -14.56 9.62
CA LEU A 233 13.64 -14.58 11.07
C LEU A 233 13.14 -13.28 11.72
N LEU A 234 13.47 -12.13 11.13
CA LEU A 234 12.97 -10.83 11.59
C LEU A 234 11.43 -10.75 11.45
N SER A 235 10.87 -11.15 10.30
CA SER A 235 9.42 -11.19 10.09
C SER A 235 8.69 -12.07 11.12
N LEU A 236 9.26 -13.23 11.47
CA LEU A 236 8.72 -14.11 12.51
C LEU A 236 8.76 -13.45 13.88
N GLY A 237 9.90 -12.89 14.29
CA GLY A 237 10.03 -12.19 15.57
C GLY A 237 9.11 -10.97 15.69
N PHE A 238 8.99 -10.21 14.61
CA PHE A 238 8.07 -9.09 14.47
C PHE A 238 6.60 -9.49 14.54
N SER A 239 6.22 -10.61 13.90
CA SER A 239 4.87 -11.16 13.99
C SER A 239 4.53 -11.55 15.43
N ILE A 240 5.46 -12.19 16.14
CA ILE A 240 5.30 -12.54 17.57
C ILE A 240 5.15 -11.26 18.41
N LEU A 241 5.99 -10.25 18.17
CA LEU A 241 5.92 -8.99 18.90
C LEU A 241 4.57 -8.28 18.70
N SER A 242 4.03 -8.27 17.47
CA SER A 242 2.71 -7.72 17.17
C SER A 242 1.57 -8.51 17.79
N MET A 243 1.71 -9.83 17.97
CA MET A 243 0.73 -10.64 18.69
C MET A 243 0.72 -10.32 20.18
N ILE A 244 1.91 -10.19 20.79
CA ILE A 244 2.05 -9.81 22.21
C ILE A 244 1.47 -8.40 22.43
N ALA A 245 1.78 -7.44 21.55
CA ALA A 245 1.22 -6.10 21.62
C ALA A 245 -0.32 -6.14 21.60
N GLN A 246 -0.94 -6.86 20.67
CA GLN A 246 -2.40 -6.92 20.60
C GLN A 246 -3.06 -7.49 21.86
N GLN A 247 -2.41 -8.42 22.55
CA GLN A 247 -2.89 -8.97 23.83
C GLN A 247 -2.91 -7.94 24.97
N THR A 248 -2.03 -6.92 24.94
CA THR A 248 -1.94 -5.93 26.03
C THR A 248 -2.89 -4.74 25.86
N GLY A 249 -3.40 -4.47 24.65
CA GLY A 249 -4.23 -3.30 24.37
C GLY A 249 -5.73 -3.49 24.48
N PHE A 250 -6.24 -4.65 24.07
CA PHE A 250 -7.68 -4.90 23.90
C PHE A 250 -8.18 -6.15 24.65
N SER A 251 -7.41 -6.62 25.65
CA SER A 251 -7.66 -7.82 26.46
C SER A 251 -8.97 -7.87 27.25
N ASN A 252 -9.85 -6.86 27.11
CA ASN A 252 -11.18 -6.87 27.73
C ASN A 252 -12.34 -7.13 26.74
N ARG A 253 -12.08 -7.39 25.45
CA ARG A 253 -13.12 -7.87 24.52
C ARG A 253 -13.12 -9.39 24.53
N LEU A 254 -14.18 -9.95 25.13
CA LEU A 254 -14.37 -11.39 25.38
C LEU A 254 -14.31 -12.21 24.08
N GLU A 255 -13.96 -13.50 24.16
CA GLU A 255 -13.97 -14.48 23.05
C GLU A 255 -15.27 -14.47 22.22
N ASN A 256 -16.38 -14.00 22.81
CA ASN A 256 -17.69 -13.88 22.19
C ASN A 256 -17.83 -12.71 21.18
N GLU A 257 -16.81 -11.86 21.01
CA GLU A 257 -16.82 -10.76 20.03
C GLU A 257 -16.15 -11.12 18.69
N TYR A 258 -15.59 -12.32 18.55
CA TYR A 258 -14.94 -12.72 17.29
C TYR A 258 -15.90 -13.45 16.36
N TYR A 259 -15.88 -13.07 15.09
CA TYR A 259 -16.58 -13.81 14.05
C TYR A 259 -16.04 -15.26 13.94
N PRO A 260 -16.94 -16.26 13.86
CA PRO A 260 -16.56 -17.63 13.56
C PRO A 260 -15.65 -17.73 12.34
N PHE A 261 -14.77 -18.74 12.31
CA PHE A 261 -13.82 -18.91 11.20
C PHE A 261 -14.51 -18.98 9.83
N VAL A 262 -15.66 -19.65 9.76
CA VAL A 262 -16.46 -19.78 8.54
C VAL A 262 -16.95 -18.40 8.06
N ASP A 263 -17.51 -17.59 8.94
CA ASP A 263 -17.96 -16.22 8.60
C ASP A 263 -16.79 -15.34 8.18
N ARG A 264 -15.64 -15.47 8.85
CA ARG A 264 -14.40 -14.78 8.45
C ARG A 264 -13.96 -15.12 7.03
N VAL A 265 -14.13 -16.36 6.56
CA VAL A 265 -13.81 -16.72 5.18
C VAL A 265 -14.72 -15.99 4.18
N PHE A 266 -16.02 -15.88 4.47
CA PHE A 266 -16.96 -15.13 3.64
C PHE A 266 -16.67 -13.62 3.66
N LEU A 267 -16.45 -13.05 4.84
CA LEU A 267 -16.09 -11.65 5.03
C LEU A 267 -14.75 -11.29 4.38
N ALA A 268 -13.75 -12.16 4.46
CA ALA A 268 -12.46 -12.00 3.79
C ALA A 268 -12.60 -12.04 2.27
N SER A 269 -13.44 -12.94 1.76
CA SER A 269 -13.75 -13.03 0.32
C SER A 269 -14.45 -11.76 -0.16
N TYR A 270 -15.41 -11.25 0.61
CA TYR A 270 -16.05 -9.96 0.37
C TYR A 270 -15.02 -8.84 0.33
N ALA A 271 -14.18 -8.71 1.37
CA ALA A 271 -13.21 -7.63 1.49
C ALA A 271 -12.25 -7.62 0.30
N LEU A 272 -11.73 -8.79 -0.11
CA LEU A 272 -10.84 -8.91 -1.25
C LEU A 272 -11.50 -8.44 -2.57
N VAL A 273 -12.74 -8.84 -2.83
CA VAL A 273 -13.49 -8.41 -4.02
C VAL A 273 -13.82 -6.92 -3.95
N GLU A 274 -14.24 -6.43 -2.78
CA GLU A 274 -14.57 -5.03 -2.55
C GLU A 274 -13.37 -4.12 -2.82
N TYR A 275 -12.17 -4.54 -2.38
CA TYR A 275 -10.94 -3.84 -2.69
C TYR A 275 -10.61 -3.81 -4.18
N LEU A 276 -10.77 -4.93 -4.89
CA LEU A 276 -10.55 -4.97 -6.33
C LEU A 276 -11.54 -4.09 -7.09
N ILE A 277 -12.82 -4.11 -6.70
CA ILE A 277 -13.85 -3.27 -7.31
C ILE A 277 -13.49 -1.80 -7.10
N LYS A 278 -13.18 -1.38 -5.86
CA LYS A 278 -12.87 0.02 -5.55
C LYS A 278 -11.58 0.53 -6.21
N LEU A 279 -10.63 -0.34 -6.54
CA LEU A 279 -9.43 0.02 -7.30
C LEU A 279 -9.69 0.30 -8.78
N ILE A 280 -10.76 -0.26 -9.34
CA ILE A 280 -11.14 -0.07 -10.75
C ILE A 280 -12.25 0.98 -10.87
N PHE A 281 -13.18 0.98 -9.91
CA PHE A 281 -14.33 1.86 -9.83
C PHE A 281 -14.47 2.31 -8.38
N PRO A 282 -13.75 3.37 -7.96
CA PRO A 282 -13.97 3.93 -6.63
C PRO A 282 -15.36 4.55 -6.61
N PHE A 283 -16.29 3.93 -5.90
CA PHE A 283 -17.62 4.48 -5.64
C PHE A 283 -17.97 4.27 -4.17
N LYS A 284 -18.75 5.20 -3.61
CA LYS A 284 -19.22 5.17 -2.21
C LYS A 284 -18.08 4.90 -1.22
N LEU A 285 -16.94 5.56 -1.44
CA LEU A 285 -15.87 5.52 -0.45
C LEU A 285 -16.35 6.11 0.87
N SER A 286 -15.89 5.53 1.97
CA SER A 286 -16.33 5.90 3.31
C SER A 286 -15.19 5.77 4.30
N ALA A 287 -15.16 6.66 5.29
CA ALA A 287 -14.31 6.50 6.46
C ALA A 287 -14.71 5.29 7.33
N TRP A 288 -15.94 4.75 7.17
CA TRP A 288 -16.43 3.61 7.94
C TRP A 288 -17.14 2.55 7.08
N TYR A 289 -16.51 1.40 6.94
CA TYR A 289 -17.16 0.23 6.36
C TYR A 289 -17.61 -0.73 7.47
N LYS A 290 -18.88 -0.61 7.86
CA LYS A 290 -19.50 -1.45 8.90
C LYS A 290 -19.45 -2.92 8.53
N PHE A 291 -19.36 -3.77 9.55
CA PHE A 291 -19.68 -5.18 9.38
C PHE A 291 -21.16 -5.35 9.03
N PRO A 292 -21.51 -6.38 8.22
CA PRO A 292 -22.89 -6.61 7.79
C PRO A 292 -23.79 -7.20 8.88
N MET A 293 -23.21 -7.66 9.98
CA MET A 293 -23.87 -8.35 11.08
C MET A 293 -23.00 -8.23 12.33
N GLU A 294 -23.56 -8.45 13.52
CA GLU A 294 -22.79 -8.62 14.76
C GLU A 294 -22.33 -10.08 14.94
N PRO A 295 -21.30 -10.35 15.77
CA PRO A 295 -20.87 -11.72 16.08
C PRO A 295 -22.02 -12.59 16.61
N GLY A 296 -22.27 -13.74 15.96
CA GLY A 296 -23.34 -14.68 16.32
C GLY A 296 -24.67 -14.47 15.59
N GLU A 297 -24.82 -13.37 14.83
CA GLU A 297 -25.94 -13.19 13.92
C GLU A 297 -25.76 -13.98 12.61
N THR A 298 -26.85 -14.20 11.89
CA THR A 298 -26.82 -14.90 10.61
C THR A 298 -26.27 -14.00 9.50
N LEU A 299 -25.26 -14.50 8.77
CA LEU A 299 -24.67 -13.78 7.65
C LEU A 299 -25.68 -13.55 6.51
N PRO A 300 -25.79 -12.31 6.00
CA PRO A 300 -26.68 -12.04 4.87
C PRO A 300 -26.32 -12.88 3.64
N SER A 301 -27.34 -13.37 2.94
CA SER A 301 -27.17 -14.41 1.92
C SER A 301 -26.25 -14.02 0.76
N ILE A 302 -26.14 -12.73 0.46
CA ILE A 302 -25.26 -12.21 -0.59
C ILE A 302 -23.77 -12.52 -0.32
N TYR A 303 -23.35 -12.63 0.94
CA TYR A 303 -21.94 -12.89 1.30
C TYR A 303 -21.49 -14.30 0.93
N TYR A 304 -22.42 -15.26 0.83
CA TYR A 304 -22.12 -16.63 0.40
C TYR A 304 -21.69 -16.72 -1.08
N PHE A 305 -21.96 -15.68 -1.89
CA PHE A 305 -21.55 -15.64 -3.30
C PHE A 305 -20.06 -15.27 -3.49
N TYR A 306 -19.46 -14.54 -2.56
CA TYR A 306 -18.11 -13.99 -2.73
C TYR A 306 -16.99 -15.05 -2.86
N PRO A 307 -17.01 -16.18 -2.12
CA PRO A 307 -16.03 -17.25 -2.36
C PRO A 307 -16.05 -17.80 -3.78
N ILE A 308 -17.22 -17.82 -4.44
CA ILE A 308 -17.33 -18.25 -5.85
C ILE A 308 -16.58 -17.27 -6.76
N ILE A 309 -16.70 -15.96 -6.50
CA ILE A 309 -15.93 -14.93 -7.21
C ILE A 309 -14.43 -15.15 -6.98
N ILE A 310 -14.00 -15.45 -5.75
CA ILE A 310 -12.58 -15.74 -5.46
C ILE A 310 -12.08 -16.97 -6.20
N LEU A 311 -12.85 -18.05 -6.25
CA LEU A 311 -12.51 -19.25 -7.03
C LEU A 311 -12.40 -18.92 -8.53
N PHE A 312 -13.29 -18.09 -9.05
CA PHE A 312 -13.23 -17.61 -10.43
C PHE A 312 -11.96 -16.78 -10.67
N LEU A 313 -11.65 -15.81 -9.81
CA LEU A 313 -10.41 -15.02 -9.90
C LEU A 313 -9.16 -15.91 -9.80
N GLY A 314 -9.17 -16.89 -8.91
CA GLY A 314 -8.10 -17.89 -8.75
C GLY A 314 -7.91 -18.74 -10.01
N TYR A 315 -9.00 -19.18 -10.64
CA TYR A 315 -8.95 -19.87 -11.93
C TYR A 315 -8.29 -19.01 -13.01
N TYR A 316 -8.68 -17.74 -13.15
CA TYR A 316 -8.07 -16.84 -14.13
C TYR A 316 -6.59 -16.54 -13.82
N LEU A 317 -6.24 -16.36 -12.55
CA LEU A 317 -4.85 -16.19 -12.14
C LEU A 317 -3.99 -17.41 -12.52
N TRP A 318 -4.52 -18.62 -12.31
CA TRP A 318 -3.87 -19.86 -12.77
C TRP A 318 -3.78 -19.92 -14.30
N ARG A 319 -4.82 -19.51 -15.03
CA ARG A 319 -4.77 -19.44 -16.50
C ARG A 319 -3.71 -18.46 -17.00
N PHE A 320 -3.55 -17.30 -16.35
CA PHE A 320 -2.51 -16.33 -16.66
C PHE A 320 -1.11 -16.87 -16.35
N TRP A 321 -0.96 -17.62 -15.25
CA TRP A 321 0.26 -18.34 -14.92
C TRP A 321 0.65 -19.34 -16.02
N VAL A 322 -0.25 -20.22 -16.42
CA VAL A 322 0.00 -21.24 -17.45
C VAL A 322 0.30 -20.60 -18.81
N LYS A 323 -0.36 -19.49 -19.13
CA LYS A 323 -0.10 -18.70 -20.35
C LYS A 323 1.17 -17.85 -20.27
N ARG A 324 1.94 -17.92 -19.17
CA ARG A 324 3.16 -17.12 -18.95
C ARG A 324 2.91 -15.62 -19.10
N GLN A 325 1.81 -15.13 -18.54
CA GLN A 325 1.55 -13.70 -18.44
C GLN A 325 2.00 -13.23 -17.06
N TYR A 326 3.31 -13.29 -16.80
CA TYR A 326 3.82 -13.17 -15.43
C TYR A 326 3.64 -11.78 -14.84
N LEU A 327 3.52 -10.72 -15.65
CA LEU A 327 3.20 -9.38 -15.15
C LEU A 327 1.86 -9.34 -14.42
N ILE A 328 0.84 -10.03 -14.96
CA ILE A 328 -0.50 -10.10 -14.35
C ILE A 328 -0.41 -10.87 -13.04
N VAL A 329 0.24 -12.03 -13.07
CA VAL A 329 0.44 -12.86 -11.89
C VAL A 329 1.19 -12.09 -10.81
N PHE A 330 2.28 -11.41 -11.17
CA PHE A 330 3.09 -10.60 -10.28
C PHE A 330 2.25 -9.49 -9.64
N GLY A 331 1.54 -8.69 -10.44
CA GLY A 331 0.70 -7.60 -9.91
C GLY A 331 -0.41 -8.10 -8.99
N SER A 332 -1.07 -9.21 -9.34
CA SER A 332 -2.12 -9.81 -8.52
C SER A 332 -1.57 -10.40 -7.21
N LEU A 333 -0.45 -11.12 -7.25
CA LEU A 333 0.19 -11.66 -6.05
C LEU A 333 0.75 -10.55 -5.17
N PHE A 334 1.31 -9.48 -5.75
CA PHE A 334 1.76 -8.32 -5.00
C PHE A 334 0.60 -7.70 -4.22
N PHE A 335 -0.56 -7.52 -4.87
CA PHE A 335 -1.77 -7.04 -4.22
C PHE A 335 -2.21 -7.97 -3.08
N ILE A 336 -2.40 -9.27 -3.36
CA ILE A 336 -2.88 -10.26 -2.37
C ILE A 336 -1.94 -10.33 -1.15
N VAL A 337 -0.63 -10.44 -1.37
CA VAL A 337 0.37 -10.54 -0.29
C VAL A 337 0.35 -9.30 0.61
N ASN A 338 0.17 -8.11 0.05
CA ASN A 338 0.19 -6.87 0.85
C ASN A 338 -1.12 -6.63 1.64
N ILE A 339 -2.23 -7.25 1.24
CA ILE A 339 -3.52 -7.10 1.94
C ILE A 339 -3.90 -8.33 2.76
N MET A 340 -3.19 -9.46 2.67
CA MET A 340 -3.61 -10.71 3.31
C MET A 340 -3.81 -10.57 4.83
N LEU A 341 -3.02 -9.69 5.49
CA LEU A 341 -3.14 -9.41 6.92
C LEU A 341 -4.34 -8.51 7.26
N THR A 342 -4.96 -7.86 6.28
CA THR A 342 -6.10 -6.96 6.49
C THR A 342 -7.43 -7.56 6.07
N LEU A 343 -7.44 -8.79 5.55
CA LEU A 343 -8.66 -9.49 5.13
C LEU A 343 -9.48 -10.09 6.29
N HIS A 344 -9.15 -9.81 7.56
CA HIS A 344 -9.88 -10.31 8.74
C HIS A 344 -9.98 -11.84 8.86
N ILE A 345 -9.15 -12.59 8.12
CA ILE A 345 -9.00 -14.05 8.29
C ILE A 345 -8.43 -14.34 9.68
N LEU A 346 -7.42 -13.57 10.08
CA LEU A 346 -6.92 -13.58 11.45
C LEU A 346 -7.85 -12.73 12.32
N PRO A 347 -8.26 -13.24 13.50
CA PRO A 347 -9.19 -12.53 14.36
C PRO A 347 -8.49 -11.27 14.89
N MET A 348 -9.04 -10.11 14.58
CA MET A 348 -8.58 -8.83 15.11
C MET A 348 -9.79 -8.04 15.58
N ALA A 349 -9.67 -7.41 16.75
CA ALA A 349 -10.68 -6.50 17.26
C ALA A 349 -10.63 -5.21 16.42
N ARG A 350 -11.34 -5.22 15.29
CA ARG A 350 -11.48 -4.08 14.40
C ARG A 350 -12.94 -3.75 14.23
N ALA A 351 -13.21 -2.47 14.14
CA ALA A 351 -14.57 -1.95 14.09
C ALA A 351 -15.06 -1.69 12.65
N ALA A 352 -14.16 -1.82 11.65
CA ALA A 352 -14.50 -1.77 10.23
C ALA A 352 -14.00 -3.01 9.49
N LEU A 353 -14.84 -3.57 8.61
CA LEU A 353 -14.54 -4.75 7.79
C LEU A 353 -13.55 -4.44 6.64
N VAL A 354 -13.69 -3.25 6.07
CA VAL A 354 -12.88 -2.72 4.98
C VAL A 354 -12.37 -1.35 5.40
N ALA A 355 -11.23 -0.95 4.85
CA ALA A 355 -10.70 0.41 4.97
C ALA A 355 -9.83 0.72 3.76
N ASP A 356 -9.94 1.93 3.21
CA ASP A 356 -9.26 2.35 1.98
C ASP A 356 -7.74 2.33 2.20
N ARG A 357 -7.28 2.75 3.39
CA ARG A 357 -5.87 2.73 3.79
C ARG A 357 -5.17 1.37 3.72
N TYR A 358 -5.91 0.25 3.75
CA TYR A 358 -5.31 -1.08 3.69
C TYR A 358 -4.82 -1.47 2.29
N VAL A 359 -5.38 -0.87 1.23
CA VAL A 359 -4.92 -1.13 -0.14
C VAL A 359 -3.83 -0.19 -0.60
N TYR A 360 -3.44 0.80 0.22
CA TYR A 360 -2.47 1.83 -0.16
C TYR A 360 -1.25 1.23 -0.89
N LEU A 361 -0.46 0.39 -0.20
CA LEU A 361 0.69 -0.25 -0.82
C LEU A 361 0.29 -1.32 -1.86
N GLY A 362 -0.68 -2.18 -1.56
CA GLY A 362 -1.06 -3.30 -2.44
C GLY A 362 -1.59 -2.87 -3.81
N SER A 363 -2.22 -1.70 -3.88
CA SER A 363 -2.85 -1.13 -5.09
C SER A 363 -1.88 -1.00 -6.27
N ILE A 364 -0.59 -0.77 -6.00
CA ILE A 364 0.43 -0.55 -7.02
C ILE A 364 0.59 -1.79 -7.94
N GLY A 365 0.31 -2.99 -7.44
CA GLY A 365 0.31 -4.22 -8.23
C GLY A 365 -0.81 -4.24 -9.27
N ILE A 366 -2.00 -3.78 -8.90
CA ILE A 366 -3.15 -3.67 -9.82
C ILE A 366 -2.95 -2.52 -10.82
N PHE A 367 -2.44 -1.38 -10.35
CA PHE A 367 -2.11 -0.24 -11.23
C PHE A 367 -1.02 -0.58 -12.25
N LEU A 368 -0.05 -1.44 -11.90
CA LEU A 368 0.93 -1.95 -12.86
C LEU A 368 0.25 -2.75 -13.99
N ILE A 369 -0.69 -3.61 -13.65
CA ILE A 369 -1.47 -4.40 -14.63
C ILE A 369 -2.24 -3.45 -15.55
N MET A 370 -3.01 -2.52 -14.98
CA MET A 370 -3.79 -1.54 -15.75
C MET A 370 -2.91 -0.74 -16.71
N SER A 371 -1.76 -0.27 -16.23
CA SER A 371 -0.79 0.52 -17.01
C SER A 371 -0.19 -0.29 -18.16
N ALA A 372 0.18 -1.55 -17.93
CA ALA A 372 0.70 -2.44 -18.97
C ALA A 372 -0.35 -2.72 -20.05
N TYR A 373 -1.61 -2.98 -19.67
CA TYR A 373 -2.69 -3.21 -20.62
C TYR A 373 -3.04 -1.97 -21.43
N LEU A 374 -3.01 -0.78 -20.83
CA LEU A 374 -3.18 0.49 -21.54
C LEU A 374 -2.10 0.64 -22.63
N GLU A 375 -0.83 0.46 -22.27
CA GLU A 375 0.31 0.61 -23.19
C GLU A 375 0.22 -0.39 -24.36
N ILE A 376 -0.07 -1.66 -24.07
CA ILE A 376 -0.25 -2.69 -25.10
C ILE A 376 -1.41 -2.34 -26.04
N SER A 377 -2.53 -1.86 -25.49
CA SER A 377 -3.71 -1.49 -26.27
C SER A 377 -3.43 -0.29 -27.17
N VAL A 378 -2.64 0.68 -26.69
CA VAL A 378 -2.21 1.85 -27.46
C VAL A 378 -1.26 1.45 -28.60
N ILE A 379 -0.33 0.52 -28.35
CA ILE A 379 0.64 0.05 -29.36
C ILE A 379 -0.04 -0.79 -30.45
N LYS A 380 -0.91 -1.73 -30.08
CA LYS A 380 -1.56 -2.65 -31.05
C LYS A 380 -2.54 -1.97 -32.00
N ASN A 381 -3.12 -0.84 -31.60
CA ASN A 381 -4.09 -0.11 -32.43
C ASN A 381 -3.39 0.94 -33.29
N HIS A 382 -2.89 0.53 -34.46
CA HIS A 382 -2.28 1.43 -35.45
C HIS A 382 -3.28 2.41 -36.08
N LEU A 383 -4.59 2.12 -36.02
CA LEU A 383 -5.66 3.02 -36.47
C LEU A 383 -5.79 4.21 -35.50
N THR A 384 -5.66 5.42 -36.05
CA THR A 384 -5.63 6.68 -35.27
C THR A 384 -6.89 6.89 -34.42
N LEU A 385 -8.07 6.48 -34.88
CA LEU A 385 -9.32 6.69 -34.14
C LEU A 385 -9.40 5.82 -32.87
N ARG A 386 -9.17 4.51 -32.95
CA ARG A 386 -9.23 3.61 -31.77
C ARG A 386 -8.20 3.99 -30.72
N ARG A 387 -6.98 4.30 -31.15
CA ARG A 387 -5.92 4.79 -30.26
C ARG A 387 -6.31 6.10 -29.56
N LYS A 388 -6.87 7.06 -30.30
CA LYS A 388 -7.38 8.32 -29.72
C LYS A 388 -8.48 8.05 -28.71
N LEU A 389 -9.46 7.18 -29.01
CA LEU A 389 -10.54 6.84 -28.09
C LEU A 389 -10.04 6.20 -26.79
N ILE A 390 -9.08 5.27 -26.86
CA ILE A 390 -8.47 4.65 -25.67
C ILE A 390 -7.79 5.71 -24.80
N LEU A 391 -6.95 6.56 -25.41
CA LEU A 391 -6.24 7.61 -24.68
C LEU A 391 -7.20 8.65 -24.10
N SER A 392 -8.21 9.10 -24.85
CA SER A 392 -9.23 10.03 -24.37
C SER A 392 -10.04 9.44 -23.23
N SER A 393 -10.43 8.17 -23.30
CA SER A 393 -11.16 7.49 -22.23
C SER A 393 -10.30 7.37 -20.96
N PHE A 394 -9.01 7.04 -21.11
CA PHE A 394 -8.08 6.98 -20.00
C PHE A 394 -7.83 8.37 -19.36
N ILE A 395 -7.69 9.42 -20.19
CA ILE A 395 -7.55 10.80 -19.69
C ILE A 395 -8.81 11.21 -18.92
N LEU A 396 -10.00 10.93 -19.43
CA LEU A 396 -11.26 11.19 -18.73
C LEU A 396 -11.34 10.41 -17.41
N TYR A 397 -10.89 9.16 -17.39
CA TYR A 397 -10.80 8.35 -16.18
C TYR A 397 -9.86 8.99 -15.15
N ILE A 398 -8.66 9.41 -15.55
CA ILE A 398 -7.71 10.12 -14.67
C ILE A 398 -8.29 11.44 -14.15
N ILE A 399 -8.95 12.23 -14.99
CA ILE A 399 -9.62 13.47 -14.56
C ILE A 399 -10.73 13.16 -13.55
N GLY A 400 -11.53 12.12 -13.79
CA GLY A 400 -12.57 11.66 -12.87
C GLY A 400 -12.00 11.22 -11.52
N LEU A 401 -10.92 10.42 -11.52
CA LEU A 401 -10.23 10.03 -10.29
C LEU A 401 -9.67 11.25 -9.54
N SER A 402 -8.99 12.16 -10.24
CA SER A 402 -8.45 13.39 -9.65
C SER A 402 -9.55 14.26 -9.02
N GLY A 403 -10.67 14.45 -9.73
CA GLY A 403 -11.81 15.21 -9.21
C GLY A 403 -12.44 14.53 -8.00
N TYR A 404 -12.55 13.19 -8.01
CA TYR A 404 -13.07 12.45 -6.86
C TYR A 404 -12.10 12.50 -5.67
N THR A 405 -10.80 12.39 -5.90
CA THR A 405 -9.76 12.53 -4.86
C THR A 405 -9.84 13.89 -4.19
N TYR A 406 -9.90 14.97 -4.97
CA TYR A 406 -10.05 16.33 -4.44
C TYR A 406 -11.32 16.47 -3.59
N TRP A 407 -12.47 16.01 -4.10
CA TRP A 407 -13.73 16.03 -3.35
C TRP A 407 -13.70 15.16 -2.08
N TYR A 408 -13.05 14.00 -2.14
CA TYR A 408 -13.05 13.04 -1.04
C TYR A 408 -12.16 13.53 0.11
N ILE A 409 -11.09 14.29 -0.17
CA ILE A 409 -10.29 14.98 0.86
C ILE A 409 -11.20 15.87 1.71
N ASP A 410 -12.10 16.63 1.09
CA ASP A 410 -13.02 17.52 1.81
C ASP A 410 -14.02 16.73 2.68
N GLN A 411 -14.32 15.48 2.37
CA GLN A 411 -15.15 14.65 3.25
C GLN A 411 -14.43 14.29 4.54
N TRP A 412 -13.10 14.12 4.49
CA TRP A 412 -12.26 13.89 5.68
C TRP A 412 -12.08 15.15 6.54
N ASN A 413 -12.56 16.32 6.12
CA ASN A 413 -12.61 17.54 6.95
C ASN A 413 -13.80 17.63 7.89
N ILE A 414 -14.87 16.93 7.55
CA ILE A 414 -16.17 17.05 8.23
C ILE A 414 -16.32 15.92 9.26
N ILE A 415 -15.51 14.87 9.11
CA ILE A 415 -15.49 13.63 9.90
C ILE A 415 -14.41 13.77 10.98
#